data_AF-A0A3S1NVR6-F1
#
_entry.id   AF-A0A3S1NVR6-F1
#
_cell.length_a   1.000
_cell.length_b   1.000
_cell.length_c   1.000
_cell.angle_alpha   90.00
_cell.angle_beta   90.00
_cell.angle_gamma   90.00
#
_symmetry.space_group_name_H-M   'P 1'
#
loop_
_entity.id
_entity.type
_entity.pdbx_description
1 polymer ?
#
loop_
_entity_poly.entity_id
_entity_poly.type
_entity_poly.pdbx_seq_one_letter_code
_entity_poly.pdbx_strand_id
1 'polypeptide(L)'
;GAYRIHGSNHSVFAEKLAERARWRVEHDFRRLEALSDRAAEIGLTVPADAGLHDPVHLEERLASLCVDEPQHPVETDSRLGLARAGATASLEMNASWRRRATLAAWFLSIGILPRRMGNAVLAWKLVASSRPAFLARLSKTIRRVTN
;
A
#
# COMPACT_ATOMS: atom_id res chain seq x y z
N GLY A 1 4.51 -23.91 28.82
CA GLY A 1 4.75 -24.26 27.40
C GLY A 1 5.08 -23.00 26.63
N ALA A 2 6.33 -22.85 26.19
CA ALA A 2 6.73 -21.72 25.35
C ALA A 2 6.15 -21.92 23.95
N TYR A 3 5.15 -21.10 23.60
CA TYR A 3 4.55 -21.09 22.27
C TYR A 3 5.59 -20.58 21.26
N ARG A 4 6.28 -21.50 20.60
CA ARG A 4 7.19 -21.20 19.49
C ARG A 4 6.36 -20.98 18.24
N ILE A 5 6.23 -19.72 17.84
CA ILE A 5 5.68 -19.36 16.53
C ILE A 5 6.73 -19.73 15.49
N HIS A 6 6.52 -20.85 14.80
CA HIS A 6 7.35 -21.24 13.67
C HIS A 6 7.06 -20.35 12.45
N GLY A 7 8.11 -19.87 11.80
CA GLY A 7 8.07 -18.99 10.63
C GLY A 7 7.55 -19.63 9.34
N SER A 8 7.05 -20.87 9.37
CA SER A 8 6.49 -21.57 8.21
C SER A 8 5.19 -20.91 7.70
N ASN A 9 4.37 -20.35 8.60
CA ASN A 9 3.12 -19.66 8.23
C ASN A 9 3.34 -18.31 7.53
N HIS A 10 4.55 -17.75 7.57
CA HIS A 10 4.84 -16.47 6.94
C HIS A 10 4.92 -16.58 5.41
N SER A 11 5.31 -17.75 4.88
CA SER A 11 5.43 -18.00 3.44
C SER A 11 4.06 -18.01 2.74
N VAL A 12 3.13 -18.86 3.22
CA VAL A 12 1.75 -18.95 2.69
C VAL A 12 0.99 -17.63 2.87
N PHE A 13 1.23 -16.93 3.98
CA PHE A 13 0.62 -15.63 4.19
C PHE A 13 1.17 -14.58 3.21
N ALA A 14 2.49 -14.55 2.99
CA ALA A 14 3.12 -13.65 2.02
C ALA A 14 2.63 -13.93 0.60
N GLU A 15 2.47 -15.20 0.23
CA GLU A 15 1.94 -15.63 -1.06
C GLU A 15 0.49 -15.16 -1.28
N LYS A 16 -0.41 -15.42 -0.31
CA LYS A 16 -1.80 -14.91 -0.35
C LYS A 16 -1.87 -13.38 -0.38
N LEU A 17 -0.95 -12.72 0.32
CA LEU A 17 -0.85 -11.27 0.32
C LEU A 17 -0.42 -10.74 -1.06
N ALA A 18 0.52 -11.42 -1.71
CA ALA A 18 0.98 -11.11 -3.06
C ALA A 18 -0.14 -11.28 -4.08
N GLU A 19 -0.84 -12.42 -4.03
CA GLU A 19 -1.98 -12.72 -4.89
C GLU A 19 -3.09 -11.68 -4.73
N ARG A 20 -3.46 -11.35 -3.48
CA ARG A 20 -4.44 -10.29 -3.19
C ARG A 20 -4.00 -8.94 -3.75
N ALA A 21 -2.74 -8.56 -3.55
CA ALA A 21 -2.23 -7.28 -4.03
C ALA A 21 -2.28 -7.22 -5.56
N ARG A 22 -1.81 -8.26 -6.27
CA ARG A 22 -1.92 -8.36 -7.73
C ARG A 22 -3.36 -8.28 -8.22
N TRP A 23 -4.25 -9.06 -7.61
CA TRP A 23 -5.67 -9.05 -7.96
C TRP A 23 -6.30 -7.67 -7.80
N ARG A 24 -5.95 -6.94 -6.72
CA ARG A 24 -6.44 -5.58 -6.50
C ARG A 24 -5.91 -4.58 -7.53
N VAL A 25 -4.63 -4.66 -7.89
CA VAL A 25 -4.05 -3.78 -8.91
C VAL A 25 -4.75 -3.99 -10.26
N GLU A 26 -4.92 -5.25 -10.66
CA GLU A 26 -5.63 -5.61 -11.90
C GLU A 26 -7.10 -5.18 -11.86
N HIS A 27 -7.78 -5.40 -10.73
CA HIS A 27 -9.16 -4.97 -10.54
C HIS A 27 -9.31 -3.45 -10.62
N ASP A 28 -8.37 -2.69 -10.06
CA ASP A 28 -8.38 -1.23 -10.15
C ASP A 28 -8.15 -0.73 -11.58
N PHE A 29 -7.33 -1.41 -12.38
CA PHE A 29 -7.20 -1.06 -13.80
C PHE A 29 -8.52 -1.23 -14.56
N ARG A 30 -9.22 -2.35 -14.35
CA ARG A 30 -10.56 -2.56 -14.94
C ARG A 30 -11.57 -1.54 -14.45
N ARG A 31 -11.48 -1.13 -13.18
CA ARG A 31 -12.33 -0.06 -12.62
C ARG A 31 -12.08 1.27 -13.33
N LEU A 32 -10.82 1.62 -13.59
CA LEU A 32 -10.44 2.86 -14.28
C LEU A 32 -10.84 2.83 -15.76
N GLU A 33 -10.70 1.69 -16.43
CA GLU A 33 -11.16 1.49 -17.80
C GLU A 33 -12.68 1.69 -17.90
N ALA A 34 -13.45 0.98 -17.08
CA ALA A 34 -14.91 1.13 -17.05
C ALA A 34 -15.35 2.57 -16.69
N LEU A 35 -14.62 3.25 -15.80
CA LEU A 35 -14.87 4.66 -15.50
C LEU A 35 -14.59 5.56 -16.71
N SER A 36 -13.53 5.29 -17.45
CA SER A 36 -13.15 6.04 -18.65
C SER A 36 -14.19 5.89 -19.75
N ASP A 37 -14.69 4.66 -19.97
CA ASP A 37 -15.76 4.39 -20.94
C ASP A 37 -17.04 5.16 -20.60
N ARG A 38 -17.46 5.12 -19.32
CA ARG A 38 -18.64 5.85 -18.86
C ARG A 38 -18.48 7.36 -18.89
N ALA A 39 -17.28 7.88 -18.60
CA ALA A 39 -17.00 9.30 -18.71
C ALA A 39 -17.12 9.76 -20.18
N ALA A 40 -16.62 8.95 -21.12
CA ALA A 40 -16.69 9.26 -22.55
C ALA A 40 -18.13 9.34 -23.06
N GLU A 41 -19.05 8.49 -22.57
CA GLU A 41 -20.48 8.52 -22.92
C GLU A 41 -21.15 9.88 -22.64
N ILE A 42 -20.64 10.64 -21.65
CA ILE A 42 -21.16 11.96 -21.26
C ILE A 42 -20.23 13.10 -21.67
N GLY A 43 -19.26 12.85 -22.56
CA GLY A 43 -18.32 13.86 -23.07
C GLY A 43 -17.25 14.31 -22.07
N LEU A 44 -16.99 13.52 -21.04
CA LEU A 44 -15.90 13.74 -20.08
C LEU A 44 -14.70 12.85 -20.40
N THR A 45 -13.53 13.23 -19.85
CA THR A 45 -12.29 12.46 -20.00
C THR A 45 -11.69 12.20 -18.63
N VAL A 46 -11.35 10.94 -18.35
CA VAL A 46 -10.59 10.56 -17.16
C VAL A 46 -9.11 10.77 -17.47
N PRO A 47 -8.33 11.45 -16.61
CA PRO A 47 -6.90 11.58 -16.78
C PRO A 47 -6.21 10.21 -16.85
N ALA A 48 -5.27 10.03 -17.78
CA ALA A 48 -4.55 8.77 -17.95
C ALA A 48 -3.72 8.38 -16.71
N ASP A 49 -3.35 9.36 -15.90
CA ASP A 49 -2.63 9.22 -14.64
C ASP A 49 -3.54 9.21 -13.41
N ALA A 50 -4.87 9.07 -13.55
CA ALA A 50 -5.81 9.05 -12.43
C ALA A 50 -5.44 8.01 -11.34
N GLY A 51 -4.88 6.87 -11.73
CA GLY A 51 -4.37 5.86 -10.78
C GLY A 51 -3.19 6.35 -9.93
N LEU A 52 -2.39 7.30 -10.41
CA LEU A 52 -1.29 7.92 -9.67
C LEU A 52 -1.76 8.95 -8.63
N HIS A 53 -3.05 9.31 -8.64
CA HIS A 53 -3.66 10.17 -7.62
C HIS A 53 -4.46 9.37 -6.57
N ASP A 54 -4.55 8.04 -6.70
CA ASP A 54 -5.19 7.17 -5.72
C ASP A 54 -4.13 6.54 -4.79
N PRO A 55 -3.97 7.03 -3.56
CA PRO A 55 -2.98 6.50 -2.62
C PRO A 55 -3.29 5.05 -2.19
N VAL A 56 -4.53 4.57 -2.32
CA VAL A 56 -4.86 3.16 -2.03
C VAL A 56 -4.38 2.27 -3.17
N HIS A 57 -4.61 2.69 -4.42
CA HIS A 57 -4.10 1.99 -5.60
C HIS A 57 -2.57 1.88 -5.57
N LEU A 58 -1.89 2.97 -5.24
CA LEU A 58 -0.42 3.01 -5.13
C LEU A 58 0.12 2.15 -3.99
N GLU A 59 -0.63 2.00 -2.90
CA GLU A 59 -0.30 1.08 -1.82
C GLU A 59 -0.33 -0.38 -2.30
N GLU A 60 -1.36 -0.79 -3.05
CA GLU A 60 -1.46 -2.15 -3.57
C GLU A 60 -0.39 -2.43 -4.66
N ARG A 61 -0.06 -1.45 -5.49
CA ARG A 61 1.07 -1.54 -6.45
C ARG A 61 2.39 -1.73 -5.73
N LEU A 62 2.66 -0.90 -4.72
CA LEU A 62 3.88 -1.00 -3.93
C LEU A 62 3.96 -2.32 -3.15
N ALA A 63 2.83 -2.80 -2.63
CA ALA A 63 2.75 -4.09 -1.96
C ALA A 63 3.04 -5.25 -2.93
N SER A 64 2.41 -5.24 -4.09
CA SER A 64 2.62 -6.21 -5.17
C SER A 64 4.10 -6.27 -5.56
N LEU A 65 4.72 -5.11 -5.85
CA LEU A 65 6.13 -5.03 -6.23
C LEU A 65 7.09 -5.49 -5.12
N CYS A 66 6.80 -5.19 -3.86
CA CYS A 66 7.66 -5.56 -2.73
C CYS A 66 7.60 -7.05 -2.39
N VAL A 67 6.43 -7.67 -2.53
CA VAL A 67 6.18 -9.07 -2.14
C VAL A 67 6.47 -10.04 -3.30
N ASP A 68 6.14 -9.67 -4.54
CA ASP A 68 6.30 -10.54 -5.72
C ASP A 68 6.59 -9.72 -6.99
N GLU A 69 7.81 -9.18 -7.05
CA GLU A 69 8.30 -8.37 -8.16
C GLU A 69 8.19 -9.06 -9.54
N PRO A 70 8.53 -10.36 -9.70
CA PRO A 70 8.42 -11.03 -11.00
C PRO A 70 7.00 -11.12 -11.56
N GLN A 71 5.98 -11.10 -10.70
CA GLN A 71 4.57 -11.15 -11.10
C GLN A 71 3.87 -9.79 -10.98
N HIS A 72 4.63 -8.72 -10.74
CA HIS A 72 4.06 -7.39 -10.62
C HIS A 72 3.51 -6.92 -11.99
N PRO A 73 2.25 -6.46 -12.08
CA PRO A 73 1.58 -6.22 -13.36
C PRO A 73 2.05 -4.95 -14.10
N VAL A 74 2.88 -4.10 -13.50
CA VAL A 74 3.34 -2.84 -14.12
C VAL A 74 4.87 -2.81 -14.22
N GLU A 75 5.40 -3.14 -15.39
CA GLU A 75 6.86 -3.26 -15.61
C GLU A 75 7.63 -1.96 -15.37
N THR A 76 6.99 -0.81 -15.56
CA THR A 76 7.61 0.52 -15.38
C THR A 76 7.68 0.94 -13.92
N ASP A 77 7.08 0.18 -13.01
CA ASP A 77 7.10 0.51 -11.59
C ASP A 77 8.46 0.25 -10.95
N SER A 78 8.83 1.20 -10.10
CA SER A 78 9.96 1.06 -9.18
C SER A 78 9.50 1.41 -7.78
N ARG A 79 10.13 0.82 -6.76
CA ARG A 79 9.80 1.09 -5.36
C ARG A 79 9.90 2.57 -5.02
N LEU A 80 10.93 3.26 -5.51
CA LEU A 80 11.11 4.69 -5.28
C LEU A 80 10.09 5.53 -6.06
N GLY A 81 9.80 5.15 -7.31
CA GLY A 81 8.77 5.82 -8.14
C GLY A 81 7.39 5.77 -7.49
N LEU A 82 6.96 4.57 -7.08
CA LEU A 82 5.70 4.35 -6.37
C LEU A 82 5.66 5.04 -5.01
N ALA A 83 6.77 5.04 -4.26
CA ALA A 83 6.85 5.76 -3.00
C ALA A 83 6.69 7.27 -3.18
N ARG A 84 7.31 7.85 -4.20
CA ARG A 84 7.17 9.29 -4.51
C ARG A 84 5.75 9.63 -4.97
N ALA A 85 5.17 8.83 -5.86
CA ALA A 85 3.80 9.01 -6.31
C ALA A 85 2.83 8.89 -5.12
N GLY A 86 2.98 7.84 -4.31
CA GLY A 86 2.12 7.60 -3.15
C GLY A 86 2.24 8.70 -2.10
N ALA A 87 3.44 9.24 -1.88
CA ALA A 87 3.63 10.38 -1.00
C ALA A 87 2.96 11.66 -1.54
N THR A 88 3.07 11.91 -2.85
CA THR A 88 2.43 13.06 -3.51
C THR A 88 0.91 12.95 -3.44
N ALA A 89 0.33 11.82 -3.87
CA ALA A 89 -1.10 11.53 -3.74
C ALA A 89 -1.58 11.60 -2.29
N SER A 90 -0.75 11.14 -1.34
CA SER A 90 -1.05 11.25 0.08
C SER A 90 -1.09 12.69 0.58
N LEU A 91 -0.23 13.54 0.04
CA LEU A 91 -0.24 14.95 0.33
C LEU A 91 -1.34 15.68 -0.42
N GLU A 92 -1.90 15.19 -1.52
CA GLU A 92 -2.98 15.87 -2.26
C GLU A 92 -4.39 15.49 -1.77
N MET A 93 -4.54 14.36 -1.09
CA MET A 93 -5.87 13.87 -0.68
C MET A 93 -6.62 14.84 0.25
N ASN A 94 -7.95 14.79 0.18
CA ASN A 94 -8.83 15.48 1.11
C ASN A 94 -8.90 14.75 2.47
N ALA A 95 -7.90 14.99 3.31
CA ALA A 95 -7.83 14.47 4.67
C ALA A 95 -7.11 15.45 5.62
N SER A 96 -7.15 15.16 6.93
CA SER A 96 -6.38 15.94 7.90
C SER A 96 -4.88 15.90 7.60
N TRP A 97 -4.18 17.00 7.87
CA TRP A 97 -2.74 17.11 7.61
C TRP A 97 -1.93 15.99 8.27
N ARG A 98 -2.34 15.55 9.47
CA ARG A 98 -1.70 14.45 10.20
C ARG A 98 -1.78 13.14 9.43
N ARG A 99 -2.95 12.85 8.84
CA ARG A 99 -3.17 11.64 8.03
C ARG A 99 -2.35 11.71 6.74
N ARG A 100 -2.37 12.86 6.06
CA ARG A 100 -1.58 13.12 4.83
C ARG A 100 -0.09 12.89 5.08
N ALA A 101 0.46 13.52 6.11
CA ALA A 101 1.87 13.38 6.48
C ALA A 101 2.25 11.96 6.91
N THR A 102 1.39 11.28 7.68
CA THR A 102 1.64 9.89 8.11
C THR A 102 1.69 8.94 6.92
N LEU A 103 0.77 9.08 5.96
CA LEU A 103 0.75 8.24 4.77
C LEU A 103 1.93 8.54 3.85
N ALA A 104 2.27 9.82 3.65
CA ALA A 104 3.45 10.20 2.87
C ALA A 104 4.75 9.65 3.47
N ALA A 105 4.92 9.77 4.80
CA ALA A 105 6.06 9.21 5.50
C ALA A 105 6.12 7.68 5.37
N TRP A 106 4.98 6.99 5.43
CA TRP A 106 4.90 5.54 5.24
C TRP A 106 5.35 5.11 3.84
N PHE A 107 4.86 5.78 2.78
CA PHE A 107 5.29 5.52 1.41
C PHE A 107 6.80 5.71 1.23
N LEU A 108 7.32 6.87 1.65
CA LEU A 108 8.75 7.19 1.55
C LEU A 108 9.61 6.19 2.34
N SER A 109 9.15 5.75 3.52
CA SER A 109 9.86 4.74 4.30
C SER A 109 10.05 3.45 3.52
N ILE A 110 9.01 2.95 2.83
CA ILE A 110 9.11 1.72 2.05
C ILE A 110 9.97 1.92 0.79
N GLY A 111 9.90 3.08 0.15
CA GLY A 111 10.70 3.37 -1.05
C GLY A 111 12.20 3.53 -0.81
N ILE A 112 12.57 4.17 0.31
CA ILE A 112 13.96 4.55 0.61
C ILE A 112 14.70 3.46 1.40
N LEU A 113 14.02 2.76 2.31
CA LEU A 113 14.68 1.76 3.15
C LEU A 113 15.19 0.57 2.33
N PRO A 114 16.27 -0.10 2.80
CA PRO A 114 16.70 -1.37 2.25
C PRO A 114 15.53 -2.37 2.17
N ARG A 115 15.50 -3.21 1.13
CA ARG A 115 14.34 -4.08 0.82
C ARG A 115 13.78 -4.83 2.02
N ARG A 116 14.66 -5.40 2.85
CA ARG A 116 14.26 -6.15 4.06
C ARG A 116 13.50 -5.26 5.06
N MET A 117 13.96 -4.03 5.27
CA MET A 117 13.33 -3.08 6.19
C MET A 117 12.04 -2.51 5.60
N GLY A 118 12.03 -2.17 4.31
CA GLY A 118 10.82 -1.72 3.60
C GLY A 118 9.71 -2.76 3.68
N ASN A 119 10.04 -4.04 3.45
CA ASN A 119 9.09 -5.14 3.56
C ASN A 119 8.57 -5.33 4.99
N ALA A 120 9.39 -5.08 6.02
CA ALA A 120 8.93 -5.09 7.40
C ALA A 120 7.93 -3.97 7.69
N VAL A 121 8.20 -2.74 7.23
CA VAL A 121 7.28 -1.59 7.38
C VAL A 121 5.96 -1.85 6.65
N LEU A 122 6.02 -2.42 5.44
CA LEU A 122 4.85 -2.86 4.68
C LEU A 122 4.05 -3.91 5.45
N ALA A 123 4.73 -4.93 5.99
CA ALA A 123 4.10 -5.99 6.78
C ALA A 123 3.41 -5.43 8.03
N TRP A 124 3.96 -4.44 8.72
CA TRP A 124 3.33 -3.83 9.91
C TRP A 124 1.95 -3.23 9.62
N LYS A 125 1.76 -2.71 8.40
CA LYS A 125 0.48 -2.16 7.96
C LYS A 125 -0.50 -3.26 7.55
N LEU A 126 -0.04 -4.22 6.74
CA LEU A 126 -0.88 -5.28 6.16
C LEU A 126 -1.18 -6.43 7.14
N VAL A 127 -0.30 -6.64 8.12
CA VAL A 127 -0.31 -7.77 9.06
C VAL A 127 -0.24 -7.24 10.47
N ALA A 128 -1.38 -7.21 11.17
CA ALA A 128 -1.44 -6.71 12.54
C ALA A 128 -0.50 -7.45 13.50
N SER A 129 -0.29 -8.75 13.30
CA SER A 129 0.60 -9.59 14.13
C SER A 129 2.10 -9.33 13.92
N SER A 130 2.48 -8.67 12.83
CA SER A 130 3.88 -8.34 12.55
C SER A 130 4.33 -7.04 13.24
N ARG A 131 3.40 -6.30 13.85
CA ARG A 131 3.69 -5.02 14.52
C ARG A 131 4.58 -5.26 15.75
N PRO A 132 5.71 -4.55 15.88
CA PRO A 132 6.51 -4.54 17.08
C PRO A 132 5.67 -4.19 18.31
N ALA A 133 5.98 -4.79 19.44
CA ALA A 133 5.23 -4.59 20.69
C ALA A 133 5.13 -3.10 21.09
N PHE A 134 6.13 -2.27 20.76
CA PHE A 134 6.08 -0.84 21.04
C PHE A 134 5.03 -0.10 20.19
N LEU A 135 4.85 -0.46 18.91
CA LEU A 135 3.81 0.11 18.04
C LEU A 135 2.41 -0.33 18.50
N ALA A 136 2.26 -1.59 18.93
CA ALA A 136 1.01 -2.06 19.50
C ALA A 136 0.64 -1.28 20.79
N ARG A 137 1.62 -0.94 21.63
CA ARG A 137 1.42 -0.12 22.84
C ARG A 137 1.04 1.33 22.50
N LEU A 138 1.71 1.98 21.55
CA LEU A 138 1.36 3.35 21.11
C LEU A 138 -0.07 3.44 20.56
N SER A 139 -0.49 2.44 19.78
CA SER A 139 -1.84 2.44 19.19
C SER A 139 -2.97 2.38 20.23
N LYS A 140 -2.73 1.71 21.37
CA LYS A 140 -3.67 1.66 22.50
C LYS A 140 -3.77 3.01 23.21
N THR A 141 -2.67 3.76 23.29
CA THR A 141 -2.64 5.10 23.90
C THR A 141 -3.38 6.12 23.05
N ILE A 142 -3.17 6.12 21.73
CA ILE A 142 -3.84 7.05 20.80
C ILE A 142 -5.36 6.84 20.80
N ARG A 143 -5.82 5.58 20.84
CA ARG A 143 -7.26 5.26 20.90
C ARG A 143 -7.94 5.76 22.19
N ARG A 144 -7.20 5.87 23.30
CA ARG A 144 -7.73 6.36 24.58
C ARG A 144 -7.79 7.89 24.68
N VAL A 145 -7.03 8.61 23.86
CA VAL A 145 -6.96 10.08 23.88
C VAL A 145 -7.91 10.72 22.87
N THR A 146 -8.51 9.91 21.98
CA THR A 146 -9.44 10.38 20.94
C THR A 146 -10.91 10.00 21.22
N ASN A 147 -11.19 9.42 22.39
CA ASN A 147 -12.55 9.16 22.89
C ASN A 147 -12.88 10.11 24.05
#